data_AF-A0A1H8VE85-F1
#
_entry.id   AF-A0A1H8VE85-F1
#
_cell.length_a   1.000
_cell.length_b   1.000
_cell.length_c   1.000
_cell.angle_alpha   90.00
_cell.angle_beta   90.00
_cell.angle_gamma   90.00
#
_symmetry.space_group_name_H-M   'P 1'
#
loop_
_entity.id
_entity.type
_entity.pdbx_description
1 polymer ?
#
loop_
_entity_poly.entity_id
_entity_poly.type
_entity_poly.pdbx_seq_one_letter_code
_entity_poly.pdbx_strand_id
1 'polypeptide(L)' 'MLSELVSRQYRQLDLFGSIDTDTKSSQLMHVMDQINARMGRGTLKLASEGFKQPWKMKQGNKNPNYTTCWDELICVLR' A
#
# COMPACT_ATOMS: atom_id res chain seq x y z
N MET A 1 7.50 -7.07 13.57
CA MET A 1 6.18 -6.93 14.19
C MET A 1 5.63 -5.56 13.83
N LEU A 2 4.35 -5.48 13.46
CA LEU A 2 3.67 -4.24 13.04
C LEU A 2 2.84 -3.64 14.19
N SER A 3 3.28 -3.84 15.45
CA SER A 3 2.52 -3.56 16.67
C SER A 3 2.34 -2.08 16.99
N GLU A 4 3.09 -1.20 16.33
CA GLU A 4 3.04 0.26 16.60
C GLU A 4 2.11 1.01 15.65
N LEU A 5 1.46 0.34 14.70
CA LEU A 5 0.44 0.98 13.89
C LEU A 5 -0.86 1.10 14.70
N VAL A 6 -1.28 2.34 14.90
CA VAL A 6 -2.57 2.68 15.53
C VAL A 6 -3.49 3.32 14.50
N SER A 7 -4.80 3.08 14.63
CA SER A 7 -5.77 3.81 13.83
C SER A 7 -5.64 5.31 14.11
N ARG A 8 -5.90 6.13 13.09
CA ARG A 8 -5.83 7.60 13.19
C ARG A 8 -6.63 8.15 14.37
N GLN A 9 -7.77 7.53 14.69
CA GLN A 9 -8.63 7.92 15.81
C GLN A 9 -7.99 7.73 17.20
N TYR A 10 -6.99 6.85 17.30
CA TYR A 10 -6.26 6.54 18.53
C TYR A 10 -4.83 7.08 18.52
N ARG A 11 -4.49 7.95 17.55
CA ARG A 11 -3.19 8.57 17.47
C ARG A 11 -3.07 9.64 18.56
N GLN A 12 -1.99 9.61 19.31
CA GLN A 12 -1.64 10.71 20.22
C GLN A 12 -1.36 11.98 19.41
N LEU A 13 -2.04 13.07 19.78
CA LEU A 13 -1.80 14.39 19.19
C LEU A 13 -0.48 14.97 19.73
N ASP A 14 0.17 15.77 18.90
CA ASP A 14 1.36 16.50 19.31
C ASP A 14 0.97 17.70 20.20
N LEU A 15 1.74 17.97 21.24
CA LEU A 15 1.47 19.05 22.20
C LEU A 15 1.60 20.43 21.55
N PHE A 16 2.47 20.55 20.55
CA PHE A 16 2.74 21.80 19.82
C PHE A 16 2.27 21.76 18.36
N GLY A 17 1.64 20.66 17.94
CA GLY A 17 1.20 20.46 16.57
C GLY A 17 -0.05 21.28 16.24
N SER A 18 -0.06 21.91 15.07
CA SER A 18 -1.27 22.54 14.56
C SER A 18 -2.21 21.49 13.97
N ILE A 19 -3.50 21.58 14.32
CA ILE A 19 -4.57 20.71 13.82
C ILE A 19 -4.64 20.74 12.28
N ASP A 20 -4.28 21.86 11.66
CA ASP A 20 -4.28 22.06 10.20
C ASP A 20 -3.29 21.16 9.44
N THR A 21 -2.26 20.64 10.10
CA THR A 21 -1.29 19.75 9.44
C THR A 21 -1.93 18.41 9.07
N ASP A 22 -2.93 17.98 9.84
CA ASP A 22 -3.63 16.71 9.64
C ASP A 22 -4.61 16.77 8.44
N THR A 23 -5.24 17.92 8.19
CA THR A 23 -6.16 18.10 7.06
C THR A 23 -5.41 18.14 5.72
N LYS A 24 -4.31 18.90 5.64
CA LYS A 24 -3.48 19.00 4.43
C LYS A 24 -2.84 17.66 4.06
N SER A 25 -2.28 16.95 5.05
CA SER A 25 -1.70 15.62 4.83
C SER A 25 -2.73 14.60 4.36
N SER A 26 -3.96 14.67 4.86
CA SER A 26 -5.06 13.80 4.42
C SER A 26 -5.43 14.02 2.96
N GLN A 27 -5.58 15.28 2.56
CA GLN A 27 -5.90 15.63 1.17
C GLN A 27 -4.78 15.19 0.23
N LEU A 28 -3.51 15.41 0.61
CA LEU A 28 -2.36 14.97 -0.15
C LEU A 28 -2.35 13.43 -0.33
N MET A 29 -2.53 12.68 0.75
CA MET A 29 -2.59 11.21 0.70
C MET A 29 -3.74 10.73 -0.20
N HIS A 30 -4.91 11.36 -0.10
CA HIS A 30 -6.04 11.00 -0.95
C HIS A 30 -5.78 11.22 -2.44
N VAL A 31 -5.18 12.36 -2.81
CA VAL A 31 -4.80 12.64 -4.21
C VAL A 31 -3.75 11.64 -4.70
N MET A 32 -2.76 11.33 -3.87
CA MET A 32 -1.73 10.35 -4.18
C MET A 32 -2.33 8.96 -4.44
N ASP A 33 -3.27 8.53 -3.60
CA ASP A 33 -3.99 7.26 -3.74
C ASP A 33 -4.84 7.24 -5.01
N GLN A 34 -5.54 8.33 -5.34
CA GLN A 34 -6.30 8.43 -6.58
C GLN A 34 -5.42 8.28 -7.82
N ILE A 35 -4.25 8.91 -7.83
CA ILE A 35 -3.33 8.81 -8.98
C ILE A 35 -2.76 7.40 -9.07
N ASN A 36 -2.36 6.79 -7.94
CA ASN A 36 -1.89 5.41 -7.90
C ASN A 36 -2.97 4.39 -8.30
N ALA A 37 -4.25 4.67 -8.02
CA ALA A 37 -5.36 3.82 -8.48
C ALA A 37 -5.56 3.89 -9.99
N ARG A 38 -5.41 5.09 -10.59
CA ARG A 38 -5.61 5.30 -12.04
C ARG A 38 -4.42 4.87 -12.89
N MET A 39 -3.20 5.16 -12.44
CA MET A 39 -1.97 4.99 -13.22
C MET A 39 -1.18 3.75 -12.84
N GLY A 40 -1.70 2.92 -11.94
CA GLY A 40 -1.02 1.74 -11.42
C GLY A 40 -0.35 1.96 -10.08
N ARG A 41 -0.35 0.89 -9.27
CA ARG A 41 0.12 0.93 -7.88
C ARG A 41 1.61 1.23 -7.81
N GLY A 42 1.96 2.32 -7.11
CA GLY A 42 3.35 2.75 -6.90
C GLY A 42 3.91 3.67 -7.99
N THR A 43 3.05 4.22 -8.86
CA THR A 43 3.42 5.24 -9.84
C THR A 43 3.87 6.54 -9.17
N LEU A 44 3.17 6.94 -8.12
CA LEU A 44 3.53 8.06 -7.24
C LEU A 44 3.97 7.51 -5.89
N LYS A 45 5.14 7.94 -5.45
CA LYS A 45 5.77 7.55 -4.17
C LYS A 45 6.49 8.74 -3.55
N LEU A 46 6.68 8.69 -2.24
CA LEU A 46 7.42 9.73 -1.53
C LEU A 46 8.91 9.59 -1.84
N ALA A 47 9.60 10.72 -2.05
CA ALA A 47 11.04 10.71 -2.30
C ALA A 47 11.84 10.09 -1.14
N SER A 48 11.34 10.26 0.09
CA SER A 48 11.92 9.70 1.31
C SER A 48 11.79 8.17 1.43
N GLU A 49 10.89 7.54 0.68
CA GLU A 49 10.72 6.07 0.68
C GLU A 49 11.87 5.37 -0.05
N GLY A 50 12.60 6.10 -0.91
CA GLY A 50 13.65 5.54 -1.74
C GLY A 50 13.14 4.64 -2.87
N PHE A 51 14.01 4.36 -3.84
CA PHE A 51 13.63 3.56 -5.02
C PHE A 51 13.78 2.05 -4.81
N LYS A 52 14.63 1.63 -3.86
CA LYS A 52 14.86 0.23 -3.53
C LYS A 52 13.99 -0.14 -2.32
N GLN A 53 13.01 -1.01 -2.54
CA GLN A 53 12.18 -1.57 -1.48
C GLN A 53 12.64 -3.01 -1.18
N PRO A 54 13.65 -3.22 -0.31
CA PRO A 54 14.16 -4.56 0.02
C PRO A 54 13.11 -5.45 0.70
N TRP A 55 12.11 -4.83 1.31
CA TRP A 55 10.97 -5.48 1.98
C TRP A 55 9.78 -5.73 1.05
N LYS A 56 9.89 -5.43 -0.26
CA LYS A 56 8.84 -5.75 -1.22
C LYS A 56 8.65 -7.26 -1.26
N MET A 57 7.39 -7.70 -1.22
CA MET A 57 7.03 -9.11 -1.24
C MET A 57 7.68 -9.79 -2.47
N LYS A 58 8.63 -10.70 -2.24
CA LYS A 58 9.31 -11.47 -3.29
C LYS A 58 8.36 -12.56 -3.81
N GLN A 59 7.42 -12.17 -4.68
CA GLN A 59 6.50 -13.09 -5.34
C GLN A 59 7.08 -13.68 -6.65
N GLY A 60 8.39 -13.57 -6.89
CA GLY A 60 9.03 -14.04 -8.13
C GLY A 60 8.88 -15.56 -8.38
N ASN A 61 8.66 -16.34 -7.32
CA ASN A 61 8.40 -17.79 -7.40
C ASN A 61 6.95 -18.15 -7.05
N LYS A 62 6.00 -17.22 -7.17
CA LYS A 62 4.59 -17.51 -6.90
C LYS A 62 4.10 -18.50 -7.97
N ASN A 63 3.70 -19.69 -7.53
CA ASN A 63 3.01 -20.66 -8.38
C ASN A 63 1.59 -20.16 -8.71
N PRO A 64 0.99 -20.64 -9.82
CA PRO A 64 -0.41 -20.36 -10.08
C PRO A 64 -1.26 -20.85 -8.89
N ASN A 65 -2.31 -20.09 -8.59
CA ASN A 65 -3.22 -20.24 -7.47
C ASN A 65 -4.18 -21.43 -7.67
N TYR A 66 -3.65 -22.62 -7.90
CA TYR A 66 -4.42 -23.82 -8.24
C TYR A 66 -5.51 -24.18 -7.22
N THR A 67 -5.35 -23.78 -5.96
CA THR A 67 -6.30 -24.09 -4.89
C THR A 67 -7.25 -22.94 -4.54
N THR A 68 -6.98 -21.73 -5.01
CA THR A 68 -7.72 -20.52 -4.61
C THR A 68 -8.32 -19.74 -5.79
N CYS A 69 -7.98 -20.09 -7.03
CA CYS A 69 -8.52 -19.48 -8.24
C CYS A 69 -8.83 -20.57 -9.28
N TRP A 70 -10.11 -20.77 -9.61
CA TRP A 70 -10.55 -21.78 -10.58
C TRP A 70 -10.01 -21.51 -11.99
N ASP A 71 -9.82 -20.23 -12.36
CA ASP A 71 -9.29 -19.83 -13.67
C ASP A 71 -7.79 -20.14 -13.85
N GLU A 72 -7.08 -20.44 -12.76
CA GLU A 72 -5.66 -20.80 -12.79
C GLU A 72 -5.44 -22.33 -12.79
N LEU A 73 -6.50 -23.14 -12.83
CA LEU A 73 -6.40 -24.60 -12.92
C LEU A 73 -5.92 -25.05 -14.30
N ILE A 74 -5.07 -26.09 -14.31
CA ILE A 74 -4.55 -26.67 -15.55
C ILE A 74 -5.70 -27.37 -16.30
N CYS A 75 -6.15 -26.78 -17.40
CA CYS A 75 -7.08 -27.41 -18.32
C CYS A 75 -6.32 -28.41 -19.21
N VAL A 76 -6.45 -29.71 -18.93
CA VAL A 76 -5.98 -30.77 -19.83
C VAL A 76 -7.06 -31.00 -20.88
N LEU A 77 -6.89 -30.41 -22.07
CA LEU A 77 -7.72 -30.73 -23.24
C LEU A 77 -7.34 -32.12 -23.75
N ARG A 78 -8.34 -32.99 -23.92
CA ARG A 78 -8.23 -34.33 -24.50
C ARG A 78 -8.32 -34.28 -26.02
#